data_AF-A0A8E2WIP7-F1
#
_entry.id   AF-A0A8E2WIP7-F1
#
_cell.length_a   1.000
_cell.length_b   1.000
_cell.length_c   1.000
_cell.angle_alpha   90.00
_cell.angle_beta   90.00
_cell.angle_gamma   90.00
#
_symmetry.space_group_name_H-M   'P 1'
#
loop_
_entity.id
_entity.type
_entity.pdbx_description
1 polymer ?
#
loop_
_entity_poly.entity_id
_entity_poly.type
_entity_poly.pdbx_seq_one_letter_code
_entity_poly.pdbx_strand_id
1 'polypeptide(L)'
;MSALQPSTIFTSAMLATAMLVGACLPASAQALDSATGNNALIRQNDLQILQNRVQRQQYQQQQQQYRAQDRQIIRQAPPVVQQLKPSCQTQIIGTTAVSNCR
;
A
#
# COMPACT_ATOMS: atom_id res chain seq x y z
N MET A 1 31.46 31.30 78.87
CA MET A 1 30.51 32.21 78.19
C MET A 1 31.25 32.76 76.98
N SER A 2 30.92 32.55 75.72
CA SER A 2 29.76 31.90 75.10
C SER A 2 30.20 31.43 73.71
N ALA A 3 29.68 30.29 73.30
CA ALA A 3 29.80 29.73 71.96
C ALA A 3 28.93 30.52 70.95
N LEU A 4 29.32 30.53 69.67
CA LEU A 4 28.43 30.52 68.49
C LEU A 4 29.31 30.29 67.24
N GLN A 5 29.44 29.04 66.78
CA GLN A 5 28.73 28.46 65.62
C GLN A 5 29.37 28.77 64.24
N PRO A 6 30.07 27.80 63.61
CA PRO A 6 30.48 27.87 62.21
C PRO A 6 29.35 27.29 61.35
N SER A 7 28.32 28.08 61.04
CA SER A 7 27.12 27.55 60.38
C SER A 7 26.62 28.42 59.21
N THR A 8 27.53 28.98 58.41
CA THR A 8 27.14 29.80 57.25
C THR A 8 28.05 29.64 56.02
N ILE A 9 28.71 28.49 55.84
CA ILE A 9 29.54 28.27 54.62
C ILE A 9 29.03 27.10 53.76
N PHE A 10 28.14 26.23 54.27
CA PHE A 10 27.69 25.04 53.53
C PHE A 10 26.34 25.18 52.81
N THR A 11 25.78 26.38 52.67
CA THR A 11 24.46 26.60 52.03
C THR A 11 24.52 27.41 50.73
N SER A 12 25.70 27.67 50.17
CA SER A 12 25.84 28.37 48.87
C SER A 12 26.37 27.50 47.74
N ALA A 13 26.71 26.23 47.99
CA ALA A 13 27.25 25.32 46.97
C ALA A 13 26.20 24.44 46.26
N MET A 14 24.98 24.31 46.80
CA MET A 14 23.93 23.48 46.17
C MET A 14 23.04 24.25 45.17
N LEU A 15 23.06 25.58 45.18
CA LEU A 15 22.21 26.38 44.30
C LEU A 15 22.89 26.71 42.95
N ALA A 16 24.22 26.65 42.88
CA ALA A 16 24.96 26.89 41.65
C ALA A 16 24.92 25.70 40.67
N THR A 17 24.74 24.47 41.16
CA THR A 17 24.64 23.27 40.32
C THR A 17 23.25 23.09 39.70
N ALA A 18 22.22 23.78 40.22
CA ALA A 18 20.86 23.69 39.70
C ALA A 18 20.62 24.59 38.48
N MET A 19 21.39 25.66 38.29
CA MET A 19 21.16 26.61 37.18
C MET A 19 21.87 26.24 35.87
N LEU A 20 22.83 25.32 35.88
CA LEU A 20 23.53 24.87 34.67
C LEU A 20 22.82 23.73 33.92
N VAL A 21 21.81 23.10 34.51
CA VAL A 21 21.00 22.05 33.84
C VAL A 21 19.87 22.65 33.00
N GLY A 22 19.55 23.95 33.16
CA GLY A 22 18.46 24.62 32.45
C GLY A 22 18.84 25.25 31.10
N ALA A 23 20.12 25.30 30.74
CA ALA A 23 20.60 26.01 29.54
C ALA A 23 20.88 25.12 28.31
N CYS A 24 20.54 23.83 28.37
CA CYS A 24 20.42 22.98 27.19
C CYS A 24 18.94 22.63 26.97
N LEU A 25 18.10 23.65 26.84
CA LEU A 25 16.93 23.48 25.99
C LEU A 25 17.48 23.12 24.61
N PRO A 26 17.08 21.99 23.98
CA PRO A 26 17.25 21.90 22.55
C PRO A 26 16.50 23.12 22.02
N ALA A 27 17.21 24.04 21.39
CA ALA A 27 16.59 24.94 20.45
C ALA A 27 16.03 24.02 19.37
N SER A 28 14.82 23.52 19.59
CA SER A 28 13.97 23.05 18.52
C SER A 28 13.78 24.29 17.67
N ALA A 29 14.66 24.43 16.69
CA ALA A 29 14.36 25.19 15.50
C ALA A 29 12.97 24.69 15.10
N GLN A 30 11.96 25.51 15.37
CA GLN A 30 10.70 25.41 14.67
C GLN A 30 11.07 25.79 13.24
N ALA A 31 11.68 24.83 12.53
CA ALA A 31 11.56 24.75 11.11
C ALA A 31 10.05 24.85 10.93
N LEU A 32 9.62 26.04 10.50
CA LEU A 32 8.24 26.29 10.16
C LEU A 32 7.96 25.23 9.09
N ASP A 33 7.37 24.11 9.53
CA ASP A 33 7.23 22.92 8.72
C ASP A 33 6.14 23.25 7.71
N SER A 34 6.55 23.86 6.60
CA SER A 34 5.79 23.87 5.36
C SER A 34 5.41 22.41 4.97
N ALA A 35 6.11 21.42 5.53
CA ALA A 35 5.80 20.01 5.47
C ALA A 35 4.58 19.57 6.32
N THR A 36 4.19 20.25 7.40
CA THR A 36 3.08 19.77 8.26
C THR A 36 1.73 19.85 7.54
N GLY A 37 1.48 20.92 6.78
CA GLY A 37 0.27 21.05 5.94
C GLY A 37 0.27 20.07 4.76
N ASN A 38 1.41 19.89 4.10
CA ASN A 38 1.55 18.93 3.00
C ASN A 38 1.44 17.47 3.48
N ASN A 39 2.03 17.14 4.63
CA ASN A 39 1.97 15.81 5.23
C ASN A 39 0.56 15.44 5.68
N ALA A 40 -0.24 16.41 6.16
CA ALA A 40 -1.65 16.19 6.47
C ALA A 40 -2.48 15.87 5.22
N LEU A 41 -2.27 16.61 4.12
CA LEU A 41 -2.93 16.36 2.84
C LEU A 41 -2.49 15.02 2.21
N ILE A 42 -1.20 14.68 2.26
CA ILE A 42 -0.66 13.40 1.78
C ILE A 42 -1.25 12.24 2.58
N ARG A 43 -1.27 12.33 3.92
CA ARG A 43 -1.89 11.29 4.77
C ARG A 43 -3.39 11.10 4.47
N GLN A 44 -4.11 12.19 4.21
CA GLN A 44 -5.52 12.11 3.83
C GLN A 44 -5.71 11.42 2.47
N ASN A 45 -4.84 11.72 1.49
CA ASN A 45 -4.86 11.08 0.18
C ASN A 45 -4.49 9.59 0.27
N ASP A 46 -3.49 9.23 1.07
CA ASP A 46 -3.09 7.85 1.30
C ASP A 46 -4.21 7.01 1.93
N LEU A 47 -4.93 7.57 2.92
CA LEU A 47 -6.09 6.90 3.50
C LEU A 47 -7.19 6.67 2.46
N GLN A 48 -7.47 7.66 1.61
CA GLN A 48 -8.44 7.52 0.53
C GLN A 48 -7.98 6.47 -0.50
N ILE A 49 -6.69 6.43 -0.86
CA ILE A 49 -6.12 5.43 -1.76
C ILE A 49 -6.26 4.02 -1.17
N LEU A 50 -5.96 3.86 0.11
CA LEU A 50 -6.09 2.57 0.81
C LEU A 50 -7.55 2.08 0.81
N GLN A 51 -8.51 2.95 1.13
CA GLN A 51 -9.93 2.62 1.07
C GLN A 51 -10.34 2.19 -0.34
N ASN A 52 -9.93 2.93 -1.37
CA ASN A 52 -10.19 2.57 -2.77
C ASN A 52 -9.57 1.22 -3.17
N ARG A 53 -8.36 0.92 -2.69
CA ARG A 53 -7.69 -0.37 -2.95
C ARG A 53 -8.47 -1.52 -2.32
N VAL A 54 -8.85 -1.39 -1.04
CA VAL A 54 -9.63 -2.42 -0.33
C VAL A 54 -10.98 -2.65 -1.03
N GLN A 55 -11.68 -1.57 -1.39
CA GLN A 55 -12.95 -1.66 -2.13
C GLN A 55 -12.78 -2.39 -3.46
N ARG A 56 -11.74 -2.05 -4.26
CA ARG A 56 -11.47 -2.74 -5.52
C ARG A 56 -11.13 -4.22 -5.33
N GLN A 57 -10.36 -4.57 -4.30
CA GLN A 57 -10.05 -5.96 -3.99
C GLN A 57 -11.31 -6.76 -3.63
N GLN A 58 -12.20 -6.19 -2.84
CA GLN A 58 -13.48 -6.83 -2.49
C GLN A 58 -14.34 -7.09 -3.73
N TYR A 59 -14.51 -6.09 -4.60
CA TYR A 59 -15.28 -6.26 -5.85
C TYR A 59 -14.66 -7.30 -6.78
N GLN A 60 -13.33 -7.34 -6.87
CA GLN A 60 -12.63 -8.33 -7.69
C GLN A 60 -12.89 -9.75 -7.18
N GLN A 61 -12.81 -9.99 -5.88
CA GLN A 61 -13.10 -11.29 -5.29
C GLN A 61 -14.56 -11.70 -5.51
N GLN A 62 -15.50 -10.78 -5.32
CA GLN A 62 -16.91 -11.04 -5.51
C GLN A 62 -17.24 -11.43 -6.96
N GLN A 63 -16.67 -10.73 -7.95
CA GLN A 63 -16.84 -11.10 -9.35
C GLN A 63 -16.24 -12.48 -9.67
N GLN A 64 -15.11 -12.84 -9.05
CA GLN A 64 -14.54 -14.18 -9.24
C GLN A 64 -15.47 -15.26 -8.70
N GLN A 65 -16.09 -15.03 -7.54
CA GLN A 65 -17.09 -15.96 -6.98
C GLN A 65 -18.30 -16.12 -7.91
N TYR A 66 -18.87 -15.02 -8.41
CA TYR A 66 -19.98 -15.10 -9.37
C TYR A 66 -19.58 -15.84 -10.66
N ARG A 67 -18.38 -15.55 -11.20
CA ARG A 67 -17.87 -16.30 -12.36
C ARG A 67 -17.60 -17.77 -12.09
N ALA A 68 -17.28 -18.15 -10.85
CA ALA A 68 -17.13 -19.55 -10.48
C ALA A 68 -18.50 -20.23 -10.39
N GLN A 69 -19.49 -19.55 -9.80
CA GLN A 69 -20.86 -20.04 -9.68
C GLN A 69 -21.53 -20.20 -11.05
N ASP A 70 -21.43 -19.20 -11.93
CA ASP A 70 -21.98 -19.27 -13.29
C ASP A 70 -21.34 -20.40 -14.11
N ARG A 71 -20.04 -20.65 -13.94
CA ARG A 71 -19.35 -21.77 -14.61
C ARG A 71 -19.81 -23.14 -14.12
N GLN A 72 -20.34 -23.25 -12.90
CA GLN A 72 -20.89 -24.50 -12.38
C GLN A 72 -22.29 -24.79 -12.96
N ILE A 73 -23.00 -23.75 -13.41
CA ILE A 73 -24.32 -23.88 -14.01
C ILE A 73 -24.16 -24.27 -15.48
N ILE A 74 -24.05 -25.59 -15.67
CA ILE A 74 -24.31 -26.31 -16.92
C ILE A 74 -23.33 -25.95 -18.05
N ARG A 75 -22.23 -26.70 -18.15
CA ARG A 75 -21.64 -26.99 -19.46
C ARG A 75 -22.67 -27.78 -20.28
N GLN A 76 -23.55 -27.10 -20.99
CA GLN A 76 -24.29 -27.75 -22.05
C GLN A 76 -23.26 -28.33 -23.02
N ALA A 77 -23.43 -29.60 -23.39
CA ALA A 77 -22.60 -30.20 -24.41
C ALA A 77 -22.61 -29.28 -25.63
N PRO A 78 -21.46 -29.00 -26.27
CA PRO A 78 -21.42 -28.18 -27.47
C PRO A 78 -22.48 -28.69 -28.44
N PRO A 79 -23.34 -27.81 -28.97
CA PRO A 79 -24.34 -28.26 -29.94
C PRO A 79 -23.60 -28.97 -31.07
N VAL A 80 -24.13 -30.13 -31.49
CA VAL A 80 -23.62 -30.85 -32.65
C VAL A 80 -23.96 -30.02 -33.88
N VAL A 81 -23.12 -29.03 -34.15
CA VAL A 81 -23.16 -28.27 -35.39
C VAL A 81 -22.63 -29.17 -36.49
N GLN A 82 -23.32 -29.21 -37.61
CA GLN A 82 -22.77 -29.83 -38.81
C GLN A 82 -21.50 -29.06 -39.17
N GLN A 83 -20.35 -29.67 -38.92
CA GLN A 83 -19.09 -29.14 -39.40
C GLN A 83 -19.15 -29.23 -40.91
N LEU A 84 -19.20 -28.07 -41.60
CA LEU A 84 -18.97 -28.05 -43.03
C LEU A 84 -17.55 -28.57 -43.26
N LYS A 85 -17.46 -29.82 -43.70
CA LYS A 85 -16.23 -30.35 -44.26
C LYS A 85 -15.94 -29.48 -45.48
N PRO A 86 -14.78 -28.78 -45.55
CA PRO A 86 -14.41 -28.13 -46.79
C PRO A 86 -14.41 -29.21 -47.88
N SER A 87 -15.16 -28.97 -48.96
CA SER A 87 -15.26 -29.91 -50.10
C SER A 87 -13.90 -30.21 -50.72
N CYS A 88 -12.93 -29.33 -50.46
CA CYS A 88 -11.56 -29.46 -50.88
C CYS A 88 -10.63 -29.63 -49.66
N GLN A 89 -9.79 -30.65 -49.68
CA GLN A 89 -8.68 -30.72 -48.75
C GLN A 89 -7.48 -29.99 -49.35
N THR A 90 -7.01 -28.95 -48.66
CA THR A 90 -5.74 -28.30 -48.99
C THR A 90 -4.61 -29.12 -48.38
N GLN A 91 -3.78 -29.72 -49.22
CA GLN A 91 -2.56 -30.41 -48.79
C GLN A 91 -1.37 -29.53 -49.09
N ILE A 92 -0.46 -29.41 -48.11
CA ILE A 92 0.81 -28.71 -48.30
C ILE A 92 1.84 -29.76 -48.72
N ILE A 93 2.34 -29.64 -49.96
CA ILE A 93 3.38 -30.52 -50.51
C ILE A 93 4.61 -29.65 -50.76
N GLY A 94 5.58 -29.69 -49.84
CA GLY A 94 6.74 -28.80 -49.89
C GLY A 94 6.35 -27.35 -49.60
N THR A 95 6.61 -26.43 -50.54
CA THR A 95 6.30 -24.99 -50.43
C THR A 95 4.99 -24.59 -51.10
N THR A 96 4.28 -25.53 -51.75
CA THR A 96 3.03 -25.25 -52.48
C THR A 96 1.82 -25.82 -51.73
N ALA A 97 0.75 -25.04 -51.72
CA ALA A 97 -0.56 -25.47 -51.22
C ALA A 97 -1.42 -25.93 -52.40
N VAL A 98 -1.75 -27.22 -52.46
CA VAL A 98 -2.57 -27.82 -53.51
C VAL A 98 -3.94 -28.16 -52.92
N SER A 99 -5.00 -27.55 -53.45
CA SER A 99 -6.38 -27.89 -53.10
C SER A 99 -6.87 -29.06 -53.95
N ASN A 100 -7.15 -30.20 -53.32
CA ASN A 100 -7.77 -31.33 -54.00
C ASN A 100 -9.27 -31.32 -53.71
N CYS A 101 -10.05 -30.95 -54.73
CA CYS A 101 -11.51 -31.01 -54.74
C CYS A 101 -11.89 -32.17 -55.67
N ARG A 102 -12.55 -33.21 -55.15
CA ARG A 102 -13.14 -34.30 -55.94
C ARG A 102 -14.65 -34.26 -55.82
#